data_AF-A0AAN8IXA9-F1
#
_entry.id   AF-A0AAN8IXA9-F1
#
_cell.length_a   1.000
_cell.length_b   1.000
_cell.length_c   1.000
_cell.angle_alpha   90.00
_cell.angle_beta   90.00
_cell.angle_gamma   90.00
#
_symmetry.space_group_name_H-M   'P 1'
#
loop_
_entity.id
_entity.type
_entity.pdbx_description
1 polymer ?
#
loop_
_entity_poly.entity_id
_entity_poly.type
_entity_poly.pdbx_seq_one_letter_code
_entity_poly.pdbx_strand_id
1 'polypeptide(L)'
;DLPESKNLLEIVQTVKPNGLIGVSTQGGAFTAEVIKAMAEINERPIIFPLSNPTQKAECTAEQAIKGTDGKVLFASGSPFPNVEYNGKLFKPGQGNNSYIFPGVGLSAVLWRAKKIPDMAFLIAARVS
;
A
#
# COMPACT_ATOMS: atom_id res chain seq x y z
N ASP A 1 14.94 -22.81 -4.51
CA ASP A 1 13.55 -22.37 -4.29
C ASP A 1 13.26 -22.23 -2.81
N LEU A 2 12.39 -21.29 -2.45
CA LEU A 2 11.92 -21.13 -1.07
C LEU A 2 10.94 -22.27 -0.75
N PRO A 3 10.96 -22.83 0.47
CA PRO A 3 9.99 -23.83 0.88
C PRO A 3 8.57 -23.23 0.82
N GLU A 4 7.59 -24.04 0.43
CA GLU A 4 6.19 -23.63 0.45
C GLU A 4 5.78 -23.31 1.90
N SER A 5 5.24 -22.10 2.12
CA SER A 5 4.64 -21.71 3.39
C SER A 5 3.29 -21.03 3.16
N LYS A 6 2.37 -21.29 4.09
CA LYS A 6 1.05 -20.61 4.15
C LYS A 6 1.01 -19.53 5.23
N ASN A 7 2.11 -19.35 5.96
CA ASN A 7 2.21 -18.37 7.04
C ASN A 7 2.90 -17.10 6.54
N LEU A 8 2.16 -15.99 6.50
CA LEU A 8 2.69 -14.71 6.03
C LEU A 8 3.89 -14.22 6.84
N LEU A 9 3.91 -14.45 8.16
CA LEU A 9 5.03 -14.04 9.01
C LEU A 9 6.32 -14.78 8.64
N GLU A 10 6.23 -16.09 8.43
CA GLU A 10 7.37 -16.91 8.01
C GLU A 10 7.90 -16.46 6.64
N ILE A 11 6.99 -16.18 5.70
CA ILE A 11 7.35 -15.63 4.38
C ILE A 11 8.09 -14.30 4.53
N VAL A 12 7.57 -13.37 5.34
CA VAL A 12 8.20 -12.06 5.57
C VAL A 12 9.59 -12.22 6.19
N GLN A 13 9.75 -13.09 7.19
CA GLN A 13 11.03 -13.34 7.84
C GLN A 13 12.06 -14.00 6.92
N THR A 14 11.59 -14.83 5.98
CA THR A 14 12.46 -15.56 5.05
C THR A 14 12.85 -14.70 3.85
N VAL A 15 11.87 -14.05 3.21
CA VAL A 15 12.06 -13.21 2.01
C VAL A 15 12.69 -11.87 2.36
N LYS A 16 12.40 -11.35 3.55
CA LYS A 16 12.84 -10.02 4.03
C LYS A 16 12.47 -8.89 3.05
N PRO A 17 11.18 -8.75 2.68
CA PRO A 17 10.77 -7.80 1.67
C PRO A 17 10.88 -6.35 2.18
N ASN A 18 11.14 -5.41 1.27
CA ASN A 18 11.06 -3.98 1.58
C ASN A 18 9.61 -3.44 1.60
N GLY A 19 8.71 -4.12 0.88
CA GLY A 19 7.32 -3.74 0.77
C GLY A 19 6.36 -4.91 0.87
N LEU A 20 5.23 -4.67 1.53
CA LEU A 20 4.15 -5.61 1.70
C LEU A 20 2.85 -5.00 1.18
N ILE A 21 2.28 -5.63 0.14
CA ILE A 21 1.08 -5.13 -0.55
C ILE A 21 -0.05 -6.15 -0.38
N GLY A 22 -1.18 -5.69 0.15
CA GLY A 22 -2.36 -6.49 0.43
C GLY A 22 -3.47 -6.22 -0.59
N VAL A 23 -3.89 -7.27 -1.30
CA VAL A 23 -4.99 -7.25 -2.28
C VAL A 23 -5.92 -8.45 -2.11
N SER A 24 -6.00 -8.97 -0.88
CA SER A 24 -6.55 -10.29 -0.58
C SER A 24 -8.04 -10.28 -0.22
N THR A 25 -8.58 -9.10 0.12
CA THR A 25 -9.89 -8.91 0.78
C THR A 25 -10.03 -9.56 2.17
N GLN A 26 -8.92 -10.06 2.73
CA GLN A 26 -8.86 -10.62 4.08
C GLN A 26 -8.46 -9.52 5.08
N GLY A 27 -9.48 -8.94 5.72
CA GLY A 27 -9.27 -7.92 6.74
C GLY A 27 -8.42 -8.46 7.90
N GLY A 28 -7.46 -7.65 8.36
CA GLY A 28 -6.58 -8.00 9.48
C GLY A 28 -5.47 -9.02 9.16
N ALA A 29 -5.24 -9.36 7.89
CA ALA A 29 -4.18 -10.30 7.49
C ALA A 29 -2.76 -9.81 7.86
N PHE A 30 -2.54 -8.49 7.92
CA PHE A 30 -1.28 -7.93 8.40
C PHE A 30 -1.35 -7.78 9.91
N THR A 31 -1.07 -8.88 10.61
CA THR A 31 -1.06 -8.93 12.07
C THR A 31 0.02 -8.02 12.66
N ALA A 32 -0.06 -7.72 13.95
CA ALA A 32 0.94 -6.93 14.65
C ALA A 32 2.36 -7.53 14.54
N GLU A 33 2.45 -8.87 14.53
CA GLU A 33 3.71 -9.60 14.38
C GLU A 33 4.30 -9.40 12.98
N VAL A 34 3.46 -9.47 11.94
CA VAL A 34 3.88 -9.21 10.55
C VAL A 34 4.35 -7.76 10.38
N ILE A 35 3.59 -6.80 10.91
CA ILE A 35 3.94 -5.37 10.86
C ILE A 35 5.26 -5.11 11.59
N LYS A 36 5.44 -5.71 12.76
CA LYS A 36 6.68 -5.57 13.54
C LYS A 36 7.86 -6.20 12.80
N ALA A 37 7.69 -7.39 12.23
CA ALA A 37 8.74 -8.03 11.42
C ALA A 37 9.15 -7.13 10.24
N MET A 38 8.20 -6.51 9.54
CA MET A 38 8.51 -5.54 8.48
C MET A 38 9.36 -4.37 8.98
N ALA A 39 9.10 -3.85 10.19
CA ALA A 39 9.85 -2.76 10.81
C ALA A 39 11.22 -3.17 11.36
N GLU A 40 11.40 -4.43 11.75
CA GLU A 40 12.70 -4.97 12.16
C GLU A 40 13.62 -5.19 10.95
N ILE A 41 13.04 -5.59 9.81
CA ILE A 41 13.77 -5.87 8.57
C ILE A 41 14.14 -4.56 7.85
N ASN A 42 13.30 -3.53 7.94
CA ASN A 42 13.46 -2.30 7.18
C ASN A 42 13.41 -1.07 8.09
N GLU A 43 14.34 -0.14 7.90
CA GLU A 43 14.31 1.16 8.58
C GLU A 43 13.04 1.95 8.23
N ARG A 44 12.51 1.77 7.01
CA ARG A 44 11.32 2.47 6.51
C ARG A 44 10.43 1.52 5.69
N PRO A 45 9.65 0.64 6.35
CA PRO A 45 8.89 -0.41 5.66
C PRO A 45 7.75 0.16 4.81
N ILE A 46 7.50 -0.40 3.63
CA ILE A 46 6.32 -0.08 2.82
C ILE A 46 5.21 -1.07 3.17
N ILE A 47 4.03 -0.58 3.60
CA ILE A 47 2.87 -1.43 3.92
C ILE A 47 1.62 -0.83 3.28
N PHE A 48 1.11 -1.48 2.24
CA PHE A 48 -0.04 -1.03 1.46
C PHE A 48 -1.23 -1.99 1.56
N PRO A 49 -2.16 -1.79 2.50
CA PRO A 49 -3.42 -2.53 2.54
C PRO A 49 -4.41 -1.92 1.53
N LEU A 50 -4.53 -2.53 0.35
CA LEU A 50 -5.32 -2.01 -0.78
C LEU A 50 -6.73 -2.60 -0.86
N SER A 51 -7.06 -3.57 -0.01
CA SER A 51 -8.39 -4.17 0.03
C SER A 51 -9.48 -3.17 0.45
N ASN A 52 -10.61 -3.22 -0.24
CA ASN A 52 -11.76 -2.34 -0.04
C ASN A 52 -13.02 -3.14 0.36
N PRO A 53 -13.95 -2.57 1.16
CA PRO A 53 -13.88 -1.28 1.85
C PRO A 53 -12.95 -1.37 3.08
N THR A 54 -12.89 -0.33 3.91
CA THR A 54 -11.98 -0.20 5.06
C THR A 54 -11.95 -1.40 6.00
N GLN A 55 -13.08 -2.10 6.18
CA GLN A 55 -13.21 -3.31 7.01
C GLN A 55 -12.44 -4.52 6.45
N LYS A 56 -12.15 -4.52 5.15
CA LYS A 56 -11.38 -5.57 4.46
C LYS A 56 -9.91 -5.22 4.31
N ALA A 57 -9.48 -4.05 4.76
CA ALA A 57 -8.07 -3.66 4.74
C ALA A 57 -7.25 -4.65 5.58
N GLU A 58 -6.10 -5.07 5.06
CA GLU A 58 -5.22 -6.04 5.71
C GLU A 58 -4.70 -5.53 7.06
N CYS A 59 -4.57 -4.21 7.23
CA CYS A 59 -4.43 -3.54 8.52
C CYS A 59 -4.96 -2.09 8.44
N THR A 60 -5.17 -1.47 9.59
CA THR A 60 -5.48 -0.05 9.67
C THR A 60 -4.21 0.82 9.62
N ALA A 61 -4.37 2.08 9.23
CA ALA A 61 -3.27 3.05 9.30
C ALA A 61 -2.69 3.16 10.72
N GLU A 62 -3.54 3.14 11.74
CA GLU A 62 -3.12 3.21 13.15
C GLU A 62 -2.27 1.99 13.55
N GLN A 63 -2.68 0.78 13.16
CA GLN A 63 -1.93 -0.46 13.42
C GLN A 63 -0.55 -0.41 12.76
N ALA A 64 -0.48 0.01 11.49
CA ALA A 64 0.77 0.12 10.77
C ALA A 64 1.70 1.20 11.37
N ILE A 65 1.18 2.39 11.68
CA ILE A 65 1.98 3.49 12.21
C ILE A 65 2.51 3.14 13.61
N LYS A 66 1.65 2.67 14.52
CA LYS A 66 2.07 2.29 15.87
C LYS A 66 2.98 1.07 15.86
N GLY A 67 2.66 0.05 15.06
CA GLY A 67 3.43 -1.20 14.97
C GLY A 67 4.82 -1.04 14.34
N THR A 68 5.07 0.08 13.66
CA THR A 68 6.38 0.40 13.05
C THR A 68 7.07 1.59 13.71
N ASP A 69 6.58 2.06 14.85
CA ASP A 69 7.11 3.26 15.54
C ASP A 69 7.18 4.50 14.63
N GLY A 70 6.13 4.68 13.81
CA GLY A 70 6.01 5.82 12.90
C GLY A 70 6.92 5.79 11.66
N LYS A 71 7.62 4.68 11.42
CA LYS A 71 8.57 4.54 10.30
C LYS A 71 7.92 4.17 8.97
N VAL A 72 6.72 3.61 9.00
CA VAL A 72 6.05 3.06 7.81
C VAL A 72 5.78 4.10 6.71
N LEU A 73 5.99 3.68 5.47
CA LEU A 73 5.39 4.26 4.27
C LEU A 73 4.05 3.57 4.02
N PHE A 74 2.97 4.27 4.38
CA PHE A 74 1.62 3.71 4.34
C PHE A 74 0.75 4.38 3.26
N ALA A 75 0.07 3.56 2.48
CA ALA A 75 -0.99 3.97 1.57
C ALA A 75 -2.06 2.87 1.50
N SER A 76 -3.33 3.24 1.47
CA SER A 76 -4.45 2.28 1.50
C SER A 76 -5.37 2.42 0.30
N GLY A 77 -6.18 1.38 0.05
CA GLY A 77 -7.24 1.44 -0.96
C GLY A 77 -8.42 2.31 -0.50
N SER A 78 -8.79 2.19 0.78
CA SER A 78 -9.87 2.94 1.41
C SER A 78 -9.35 4.11 2.26
N PRO A 79 -10.14 5.17 2.47
CA PRO A 79 -9.77 6.29 3.35
C PRO A 79 -9.61 5.84 4.80
N PHE A 80 -8.57 6.36 5.46
CA PHE A 80 -8.40 6.29 6.91
C PHE A 80 -8.28 7.70 7.50
N PRO A 81 -8.71 7.92 8.76
CA PRO A 81 -8.49 9.17 9.45
C PRO A 81 -6.99 9.43 9.68
N ASN A 82 -6.65 10.69 9.99
CA ASN A 82 -5.31 11.03 10.42
C ASN A 82 -4.98 10.32 11.73
N VAL A 83 -3.69 10.02 11.94
CA VAL A 83 -3.18 9.34 13.13
C VAL A 83 -2.15 10.23 13.80
N GLU A 84 -2.38 10.61 15.06
CA GLU A 84 -1.37 11.25 15.89
C GLU A 84 -0.54 10.18 16.59
N TYR A 85 0.79 10.26 16.46
CA TYR A 85 1.72 9.33 17.09
C TYR A 85 3.03 10.03 17.41
N ASN A 86 3.51 9.88 18.66
CA ASN A 86 4.74 10.51 19.17
C ASN A 86 4.86 12.02 18.85
N GLY A 87 3.76 12.76 19.02
CA GLY A 87 3.71 14.21 18.77
C GLY A 87 3.69 14.61 17.28
N LYS A 88 3.58 13.65 16.36
CA LYS A 88 3.50 13.88 14.91
C LYS A 88 2.15 13.45 14.36
N LEU A 89 1.59 14.29 13.49
CA LEU A 89 0.38 13.97 12.72
C LEU A 89 0.75 13.24 11.43
N PHE A 90 0.25 12.02 11.28
CA PHE A 90 0.34 11.22 10.06
C PHE A 90 -0.96 11.31 9.27
N LYS A 91 -0.85 11.53 7.96
CA LYS A 91 -1.97 11.64 7.03
C LYS A 91 -1.89 10.49 6.02
N PRO A 92 -2.60 9.36 6.25
CA PRO A 92 -2.52 8.19 5.38
C PRO A 92 -2.94 8.53 3.95
N GLY A 93 -2.07 8.22 2.98
CA GLY A 93 -2.38 8.38 1.56
C GLY A 93 -3.36 7.32 1.07
N GLN A 94 -4.07 7.62 -0.02
CA GLN A 94 -4.95 6.66 -0.70
C GLN A 94 -4.45 6.39 -2.11
N GLY A 95 -4.33 5.12 -2.48
CA GLY A 95 -4.04 4.67 -3.85
C GLY A 95 -5.26 4.76 -4.76
N ASN A 96 -5.83 5.95 -4.93
CA ASN A 96 -7.07 6.15 -5.69
C ASN A 96 -6.81 6.27 -7.20
N ASN A 97 -7.54 5.51 -8.02
CA ASN A 97 -7.41 5.55 -9.48
C ASN A 97 -7.71 6.94 -10.08
N SER A 98 -8.38 7.82 -9.34
CA SER A 98 -8.65 9.21 -9.73
C SER A 98 -7.40 10.05 -9.95
N TYR A 99 -6.23 9.62 -9.45
CA TYR A 99 -4.96 10.27 -9.77
C TYR A 99 -4.46 9.95 -11.19
N ILE A 100 -5.01 8.90 -11.83
CA ILE A 100 -4.53 8.39 -13.13
C ILE A 100 -5.56 8.62 -14.24
N PHE A 101 -6.80 8.11 -14.07
CA PHE A 101 -7.75 8.04 -15.18
C PHE A 101 -8.13 9.41 -15.79
N PRO A 102 -8.21 10.53 -15.04
CA PRO A 102 -8.57 11.82 -15.65
C PRO A 102 -7.50 12.31 -16.63
N GLY A 103 -6.22 12.19 -16.27
CA GLY A 103 -5.10 12.63 -17.11
C GLY A 103 -4.98 11.77 -18.37
N VAL A 104 -5.08 10.45 -18.21
CA VAL A 104 -5.08 9.50 -19.32
C VAL A 104 -6.28 9.75 -20.23
N GLY A 105 -7.48 9.89 -19.67
CA GLY A 105 -8.72 10.14 -20.41
C GLY A 105 -8.69 11.46 -21.20
N LEU A 106 -8.24 12.55 -20.57
CA LEU A 106 -8.08 13.84 -21.24
C LEU A 106 -7.12 13.73 -22.44
N SER A 107 -5.99 13.04 -22.28
CA SER A 107 -5.03 12.82 -23.37
C SER A 107 -5.66 12.04 -24.53
N ALA A 108 -6.44 11.00 -24.23
CA ALA A 108 -7.09 10.19 -25.26
C ALA A 108 -8.09 11.01 -26.08
N VAL A 109 -8.84 11.91 -25.44
CA VAL A 109 -9.81 12.80 -26.12
C VAL A 109 -9.11 13.85 -26.98
N LEU A 110 -8.14 14.58 -26.41
CA LEU A 110 -7.44 15.67 -27.10
C LEU A 110 -6.71 15.17 -28.36
N TRP A 111 -6.06 14.01 -28.26
CA TRP A 111 -5.27 13.43 -29.35
C TRP A 111 -6.05 12.44 -30.21
N ARG A 112 -7.34 12.22 -29.92
CA ARG A 112 -8.20 11.22 -30.57
C ARG A 112 -7.51 9.85 -30.66
N ALA A 113 -6.87 9.45 -29.57
CA ALA A 113 -6.08 8.23 -29.51
C ALA A 113 -6.97 7.01 -29.77
N LYS A 114 -6.58 6.15 -30.72
CA LYS A 114 -7.32 4.92 -31.03
C LYS A 114 -7.06 3.79 -30.03
N LYS A 115 -5.92 3.84 -29.34
CA LYS A 115 -5.47 2.87 -28.33
C LYS A 115 -4.65 3.61 -27.26
N ILE A 116 -4.69 3.09 -26.04
CA ILE A 116 -3.87 3.58 -24.93
C ILE A 116 -2.83 2.48 -24.64
N PRO A 117 -1.54 2.71 -24.93
CA PRO A 117 -0.49 1.73 -24.62
C PRO A 117 -0.16 1.71 -23.13
N ASP A 118 0.42 0.61 -22.62
CA ASP A 118 0.85 0.48 -21.22
C ASP A 118 1.80 1.61 -20.79
N MET A 119 2.64 2.09 -21.72
CA MET A 119 3.54 3.20 -21.47
C MET A 119 2.82 4.47 -21.03
N ALA A 120 1.58 4.70 -21.48
CA ALA A 120 0.78 5.86 -21.04
C ALA A 120 0.47 5.78 -19.54
N PHE A 121 0.17 4.60 -19.01
CA PHE A 121 -0.06 4.39 -17.58
C PHE A 121 1.23 4.51 -16.76
N LEU A 122 2.35 4.03 -17.29
CA LEU A 122 3.66 4.21 -16.63
C LEU A 122 4.09 5.67 -16.56
N ILE A 123 3.84 6.45 -17.62
CA ILE A 123 4.08 7.89 -17.61
C ILE A 123 3.15 8.58 -16.62
N ALA A 124 1.85 8.25 -16.65
CA ALA A 124 0.88 8.81 -15.71
C ALA A 124 1.30 8.56 -14.26
N ALA A 125 1.68 7.34 -13.90
CA ALA A 125 2.13 6.98 -12.55
C ALA A 125 3.42 7.68 -12.10
N ARG A 126 4.27 8.12 -13.04
CA ARG A 126 5.50 8.87 -12.73
C ARG A 126 5.23 10.35 -12.45
N VAL A 127 4.23 10.94 -13.12
CA VAL A 127 3.96 12.38 -13.06
C VAL A 127 2.78 12.75 -12.14
N SER A 128 2.01 11.76 -11.72
CA SER A 128 0.92 11.88 -10.74
C SER A 128 1.43 12.07 -9.32
#